data_AF-A0A9D1FVH9-F1
#
_entry.id   AF-A0A9D1FVH9-F1
#
_cell.length_a   1.000
_cell.length_b   1.000
_cell.length_c   1.000
_cell.angle_alpha   90.00
_cell.angle_beta   90.00
_cell.angle_gamma   90.00
#
_symmetry.space_group_name_H-M   'P 1'
#
loop_
_entity.id
_entity.type
_entity.pdbx_description
1 polymer ?
#
loop_
_entity_poly.entity_id
_entity_poly.type
_entity_poly.pdbx_seq_one_letter_code
_entity_poly.pdbx_strand_id
1 'polypeptide(L)'
;MEIRRINNTNFTGCRPPYKIPEGMVYPIERIATEKDIFQLSGQALKNVIGEGRSGIVYDLCSSVIKLFKDTAFPAPKERRWQAETKNLDFLRDLCIKNNNPDYLHNSQKGLFGINFHNKFFIFSSKVPGSFPHPQKNQFNEKNLTALMEILERLDKGMDDTKILHPDLRAQNVHITDDNAGIIDVGVLLKTPVPKVKTVLGQSGIEAPKSDREFVLLNFLSDTGYGTSNLKSFEYDLLSPYLDFADKQEASKVFDLYMNLKSKFHEKTAYYYAELQEKTNEKIFENAAVEEFMHHELLEQLPADIRDTEIDKLQMNIFLRKMTQIAQNLVNNSINLKQIGIYIDKVIDRSIMKIQNAYLDKDMQRAYYYMNFKNQAEITSELFRYNLSNCVISSEKTSKFLPEKLLKDKLKK
;
A
#
# COMPACT_ATOMS: atom_id res chain seq x y z
N MET A 1 10.59 19.37 49.18
CA MET A 1 10.46 17.99 48.64
C MET A 1 9.00 17.62 48.86
N GLU A 2 8.14 17.58 47.83
CA GLU A 2 8.04 16.51 46.84
C GLU A 2 7.83 17.04 45.41
N ILE A 3 8.48 16.39 44.46
CA ILE A 3 8.27 16.49 43.01
C ILE A 3 7.13 15.53 42.65
N ARG A 4 6.08 15.99 41.93
CA ARG A 4 5.16 15.10 41.20
C ARG A 4 4.85 15.61 39.79
N ARG A 5 5.58 14.97 38.87
CA ARG A 5 5.28 14.51 37.50
C ARG A 5 4.60 15.45 36.49
N ILE A 6 5.38 15.67 35.42
CA ILE A 6 5.09 16.17 34.08
C ILE A 6 3.83 15.53 33.49
N ASN A 7 2.86 16.37 33.09
CA ASN A 7 1.83 16.06 32.09
C ASN A 7 1.85 17.18 31.03
N ASN A 8 2.84 17.14 30.13
CA ASN A 8 2.87 17.94 28.91
C ASN A 8 2.48 17.05 27.73
N THR A 9 1.18 16.84 27.55
CA THR A 9 0.58 16.34 26.29
C THR A 9 -0.77 17.04 26.09
N ASN A 10 -0.79 18.37 26.08
CA ASN A 10 -1.99 19.13 25.73
C ASN A 10 -1.96 19.50 24.24
N PHE A 11 -2.18 18.49 23.39
CA PHE A 11 -2.76 18.71 22.07
C PHE A 11 -4.21 18.22 22.12
N THR A 12 -5.13 19.15 22.38
CA THR A 12 -6.57 18.90 22.36
C THR A 12 -7.05 18.95 20.92
N GLY A 13 -7.20 17.79 20.29
CA GLY A 13 -8.00 17.67 19.08
C GLY A 13 -9.34 18.40 19.24
N CYS A 14 -9.71 19.16 18.22
CA CYS A 14 -10.78 20.15 18.22
C CYS A 14 -12.10 19.61 18.80
N ARG A 15 -12.72 20.33 19.75
CA ARG A 15 -14.11 20.11 20.17
C ARG A 15 -14.99 21.32 19.84
N PRO A 16 -16.29 21.10 19.51
CA PRO A 16 -17.17 22.08 18.86
C PRO A 16 -17.64 23.19 19.82
N PRO A 17 -18.15 24.31 19.28
CA PRO A 17 -19.61 24.34 19.08
C PRO A 17 -20.00 24.88 17.69
N TYR A 18 -19.84 24.10 16.61
CA TYR A 18 -20.36 24.52 15.30
C TYR A 18 -20.93 23.35 14.49
N LYS A 19 -22.21 23.44 14.12
CA LYS A 19 -22.82 22.66 13.04
C LYS A 19 -22.39 23.31 11.72
N ILE A 20 -21.71 22.56 10.85
CA ILE A 20 -21.24 23.01 9.52
C ILE A 20 -21.77 22.03 8.46
N PRO A 21 -22.26 22.49 7.29
CA PRO A 21 -22.71 21.65 6.18
C PRO A 21 -21.57 20.76 5.65
N GLU A 22 -21.91 19.62 5.05
CA GLU A 22 -20.96 18.64 4.54
C GLU A 22 -19.85 19.27 3.67
N GLY A 23 -18.60 19.11 4.15
CA GLY A 23 -17.38 19.40 3.39
C GLY A 23 -16.73 20.74 3.67
N MET A 24 -15.95 20.84 4.75
CA MET A 24 -14.63 21.50 4.86
C MET A 24 -14.07 21.24 6.27
N VAL A 25 -12.79 20.89 6.39
CA VAL A 25 -12.10 20.72 7.68
C VAL A 25 -11.44 22.05 8.05
N TYR A 26 -11.61 22.55 9.29
CA TYR A 26 -10.67 23.35 10.13
C TYR A 26 -11.26 23.61 11.53
N PRO A 27 -10.50 23.61 12.67
CA PRO A 27 -9.74 24.80 13.18
C PRO A 27 -8.50 24.49 14.10
N ILE A 28 -7.72 25.46 14.66
CA ILE A 28 -7.92 26.18 15.96
C ILE A 28 -7.44 27.68 15.99
N GLU A 29 -8.27 28.52 16.65
CA GLU A 29 -8.11 29.84 17.34
C GLU A 29 -7.49 31.10 16.71
N ARG A 30 -6.90 31.08 15.53
CA ARG A 30 -6.56 32.36 14.90
C ARG A 30 -6.62 32.26 13.38
N ILE A 31 -7.30 33.20 12.75
CA ILE A 31 -7.07 33.50 11.34
C ILE A 31 -5.59 33.90 11.26
N ALA A 32 -4.77 33.03 10.67
CA ALA A 32 -3.36 33.32 10.44
C ALA A 32 -3.26 34.68 9.73
N THR A 33 -2.56 35.60 10.36
CA THR A 33 -2.34 36.93 9.79
C THR A 33 -1.24 36.86 8.75
N GLU A 34 -1.16 37.85 7.85
CA GLU A 34 -0.02 37.98 6.93
C GLU A 34 1.32 37.85 7.67
N LYS A 35 1.42 38.40 8.89
CA LYS A 35 2.62 38.33 9.74
C LYS A 35 3.00 36.91 10.14
N ASP A 36 2.03 36.04 10.42
CA ASP A 36 2.28 34.64 10.82
C ASP A 36 2.79 33.81 9.63
N ILE A 37 2.26 34.09 8.42
CA ILE A 37 2.73 33.48 7.17
C ILE A 37 4.09 34.04 6.76
N PHE A 38 4.34 35.34 6.96
CA PHE A 38 5.61 36.00 6.65
C PHE A 38 6.76 35.55 7.58
N GLN A 39 6.48 35.27 8.85
CA GLN A 39 7.46 34.66 9.77
C GLN A 39 7.83 33.23 9.34
N LEU A 40 6.87 32.45 8.84
CA LEU A 40 7.13 31.14 8.24
C LEU A 40 7.84 31.24 6.88
N SER A 41 7.56 32.28 6.08
CA SER A 41 8.12 32.46 4.73
C SER A 41 9.52 33.06 4.68
N GLY A 42 9.95 33.80 5.71
CA GLY A 42 11.22 34.54 5.68
C GLY A 42 12.48 33.67 5.69
N GLN A 43 12.43 32.50 6.33
CA GLN A 43 13.55 31.54 6.37
C GLN A 43 13.13 30.08 6.07
N ALA A 44 11.90 29.66 6.40
CA ALA A 44 11.52 28.24 6.33
C ALA A 44 11.01 27.78 4.96
N LEU A 45 10.47 28.67 4.12
CA LEU A 45 10.09 28.33 2.71
C LEU A 45 11.29 28.26 1.74
N LYS A 46 12.54 28.28 2.23
CA LYS A 46 13.73 28.08 1.40
C LYS A 46 14.16 26.61 1.29
N ASN A 47 13.79 25.79 2.27
CA ASN A 47 14.19 24.39 2.33
C ASN A 47 13.13 23.50 1.68
N VAL A 48 13.15 23.46 0.35
CA VAL A 48 12.33 22.52 -0.43
C VAL A 48 12.89 21.12 -0.23
N ILE A 49 12.06 20.21 0.29
CA ILE A 49 12.41 18.79 0.50
C ILE A 49 11.68 17.86 -0.46
N GLY A 50 10.69 18.36 -1.20
CA GLY A 50 10.00 17.61 -2.22
C GLY A 50 9.22 18.51 -3.17
N GLU A 51 9.19 18.14 -4.44
CA GLU A 51 8.40 18.83 -5.44
C GLU A 51 7.77 17.80 -6.38
N GLY A 52 6.45 17.89 -6.57
CA GLY A 52 5.69 16.96 -7.38
C GLY A 52 4.61 17.63 -8.21
N ARG A 53 3.75 16.81 -8.81
CA ARG A 53 2.59 17.26 -9.59
C ARG A 53 1.53 17.94 -8.72
N SER A 54 1.38 17.50 -7.48
CA SER A 54 0.37 18.01 -6.54
C SER A 54 0.81 19.29 -5.83
N GLY A 55 2.10 19.45 -5.56
CA GLY A 55 2.58 20.52 -4.69
C GLY A 55 4.10 20.60 -4.53
N ILE A 56 4.53 21.57 -3.73
CA ILE A 56 5.89 21.75 -3.23
C ILE A 56 5.85 21.54 -1.71
N VAL A 57 6.79 20.77 -1.17
CA VAL A 57 6.91 20.47 0.26
C VAL A 57 8.13 21.17 0.84
N TYR A 58 7.91 21.91 1.91
CA TYR A 58 8.91 22.68 2.64
C TYR A 58 9.14 22.10 4.04
N ASP A 59 10.38 22.10 4.49
CA ASP A 59 10.78 21.65 5.83
C ASP A 59 10.67 22.79 6.86
N LEU A 60 9.95 22.56 7.95
CA LEU A 60 9.85 23.44 9.11
C LEU A 60 10.52 22.82 10.36
N CYS A 61 11.60 22.07 10.17
CA CYS A 61 12.32 21.33 11.22
C CYS A 61 11.53 20.15 11.81
N SER A 62 10.48 20.42 12.59
CA SER A 62 9.63 19.39 13.24
C SER A 62 8.34 19.09 12.48
N SER A 63 8.00 19.89 11.48
CA SER A 63 6.81 19.73 10.63
C SER A 63 7.16 20.01 9.17
N VAL A 64 6.22 19.73 8.28
CA VAL A 64 6.33 20.03 6.85
C VAL A 64 5.10 20.79 6.37
N ILE A 65 5.29 21.71 5.42
CA ILE A 65 4.21 22.38 4.71
C ILE A 65 4.18 21.91 3.27
N LYS A 66 3.03 21.41 2.80
CA LYS A 66 2.77 21.18 1.37
C LYS A 66 1.94 22.34 0.81
N LEU A 67 2.55 23.11 -0.09
CA LEU A 67 1.88 24.08 -0.95
C LEU A 67 1.34 23.36 -2.18
N PHE A 68 0.02 23.38 -2.39
CA PHE A 68 -0.59 22.76 -3.56
C PHE A 68 -0.45 23.66 -4.79
N LYS A 69 -0.09 23.05 -5.92
CA LYS A 69 0.09 23.73 -7.21
C LYS A 69 -1.22 23.90 -7.99
N ASP A 70 -2.32 23.29 -7.55
CA ASP A 70 -3.55 23.24 -8.35
C ASP A 70 -4.25 24.61 -8.48
N THR A 71 -4.02 25.22 -9.65
CA THR A 71 -4.84 26.24 -10.34
C THR A 71 -5.57 25.67 -11.56
N ALA A 72 -5.63 24.34 -11.74
CA ALA A 72 -6.12 23.74 -12.99
C ALA A 72 -7.65 23.75 -13.12
N PHE A 73 -8.13 24.40 -14.19
CA PHE A 73 -9.48 24.38 -14.72
C PHE A 73 -9.60 23.27 -15.79
N PRO A 74 -10.70 22.50 -15.87
CA PRO A 74 -11.79 22.43 -14.90
C PRO A 74 -11.35 21.65 -13.66
N ALA A 75 -11.81 22.13 -12.48
CA ALA A 75 -11.54 21.45 -11.23
C ALA A 75 -12.10 20.01 -11.28
N PRO A 76 -11.32 18.99 -10.90
CA PRO A 76 -11.90 17.68 -10.62
C PRO A 76 -13.03 17.82 -9.59
N LYS A 77 -14.02 16.90 -9.61
CA LYS A 77 -15.16 16.90 -8.67
C LYS A 77 -14.71 17.04 -7.20
N GLU A 78 -13.49 16.61 -6.89
CA GLU A 78 -12.78 16.89 -5.66
C GLU A 78 -11.36 17.39 -5.96
N ARG A 79 -10.94 18.50 -5.33
CA ARG A 79 -9.57 19.02 -5.47
C ARG A 79 -8.59 18.16 -4.69
N ARG A 80 -7.35 18.01 -5.16
CA ARG A 80 -6.33 17.15 -4.52
C ARG A 80 -6.10 17.45 -3.04
N TRP A 81 -6.10 18.73 -2.67
CA TRP A 81 -5.95 19.15 -1.28
C TRP A 81 -7.14 18.73 -0.39
N GLN A 82 -8.35 18.64 -0.94
CA GLN A 82 -9.54 18.18 -0.21
C GLN A 82 -9.41 16.70 0.10
N ALA A 83 -9.00 15.89 -0.89
CA ALA A 83 -8.76 14.47 -0.72
C ALA A 83 -7.68 14.22 0.36
N GLU A 84 -6.54 14.91 0.28
CA GLU A 84 -5.45 14.75 1.26
C GLU A 84 -5.87 15.17 2.67
N THR A 85 -6.60 16.28 2.80
CA THR A 85 -7.12 16.73 4.10
C THR A 85 -8.09 15.69 4.70
N LYS A 86 -9.02 15.17 3.91
CA LYS A 86 -9.97 14.13 4.36
C LYS A 86 -9.27 12.84 4.76
N ASN A 87 -8.19 12.48 4.07
CA ASN A 87 -7.42 11.28 4.38
C ASN A 87 -6.63 11.46 5.69
N LEU A 88 -5.98 12.61 5.90
CA LEU A 88 -5.30 12.93 7.16
C LEU A 88 -6.26 12.91 8.35
N ASP A 89 -7.47 13.46 8.19
CA ASP A 89 -8.52 13.39 9.20
C ASP A 89 -8.95 11.96 9.50
N PHE A 90 -9.13 11.14 8.46
CA PHE A 90 -9.52 9.75 8.64
C PHE A 90 -8.45 8.95 9.39
N LEU A 91 -7.16 9.17 9.08
CA LEU A 91 -6.05 8.53 9.80
C LEU A 91 -5.98 8.98 11.28
N ARG A 92 -6.31 10.24 11.57
CA ARG A 92 -6.45 10.73 12.95
C ARG A 92 -7.59 10.01 13.66
N ASP A 93 -8.77 9.95 13.04
CA ASP A 93 -9.95 9.33 13.63
C ASP A 93 -9.72 7.83 13.90
N LEU A 94 -8.98 7.15 13.02
CA LEU A 94 -8.51 5.78 13.25
C LEU A 94 -7.68 5.66 14.54
N CYS A 95 -6.73 6.58 14.78
CA CYS A 95 -5.92 6.60 16.00
C CYS A 95 -6.77 6.87 17.25
N ILE A 96 -7.72 7.81 17.16
CA ILE A 96 -8.64 8.17 18.25
C ILE A 96 -9.53 6.98 18.63
N LYS A 97 -10.12 6.32 17.63
CA LYS A 97 -11.01 5.16 17.85
C LYS A 97 -10.29 4.01 18.55
N ASN A 98 -9.02 3.81 18.24
CA ASN A 98 -8.18 2.79 18.86
C ASN A 98 -7.54 3.26 20.18
N ASN A 99 -7.90 4.47 20.67
CA ASN A 99 -7.36 5.07 21.90
C ASN A 99 -5.82 5.03 21.97
N ASN A 100 -5.17 5.19 20.81
CA ASN A 100 -3.72 5.05 20.68
C ASN A 100 -3.19 6.12 19.70
N PRO A 101 -2.56 7.19 20.20
CA PRO A 101 -2.02 8.26 19.35
C PRO A 101 -0.86 7.78 18.45
N ASP A 102 -0.26 6.63 18.75
CA ASP A 102 0.80 5.98 17.97
C ASP A 102 0.32 4.74 17.22
N TYR A 103 -1.00 4.63 17.00
CA TYR A 103 -1.60 3.56 16.20
C TYR A 103 -1.07 3.55 14.76
N LEU A 104 -0.72 4.69 14.17
CA LEU A 104 0.04 4.76 12.92
C LEU A 104 1.40 5.38 13.23
N HIS A 105 2.25 4.61 13.92
CA HIS A 105 3.55 5.08 14.40
C HIS A 105 4.40 5.64 13.26
N ASN A 106 5.18 6.68 13.56
CA ASN A 106 6.09 7.37 12.63
C ASN A 106 5.47 7.78 11.27
N SER A 107 4.14 7.82 11.12
CA SER A 107 3.47 8.18 9.86
C SER A 107 3.04 9.65 9.83
N GLN A 108 2.75 10.17 8.64
CA GLN A 108 2.31 11.55 8.46
C GLN A 108 0.99 11.81 9.22
N LYS A 109 1.01 12.80 10.12
CA LYS A 109 -0.16 13.25 10.89
C LYS A 109 -0.54 14.65 10.43
N GLY A 110 -1.83 14.86 10.11
CA GLY A 110 -2.34 16.18 9.77
C GLY A 110 -2.30 17.11 10.98
N LEU A 111 -1.82 18.33 10.80
CA LEU A 111 -1.83 19.36 11.85
C LEU A 111 -2.95 20.35 11.60
N PHE A 112 -2.92 21.02 10.45
CA PHE A 112 -3.94 21.95 9.99
C PHE A 112 -3.69 22.30 8.52
N GLY A 113 -4.58 23.07 7.91
CA GLY A 113 -4.40 23.62 6.57
C GLY A 113 -4.88 25.06 6.53
N ILE A 114 -4.48 25.79 5.49
CA ILE A 114 -4.81 27.21 5.34
C ILE A 114 -5.04 27.49 3.85
N ASN A 115 -6.05 28.28 3.55
CA ASN A 115 -6.19 28.93 2.25
C ASN A 115 -5.74 30.39 2.37
N PHE A 116 -4.74 30.78 1.58
CA PHE A 116 -4.17 32.11 1.60
C PHE A 116 -3.85 32.57 0.17
N HIS A 117 -4.37 33.73 -0.25
CA HIS A 117 -4.27 34.25 -1.62
C HIS A 117 -4.53 33.21 -2.72
N ASN A 118 -5.63 32.44 -2.59
CA ASN A 118 -6.01 31.37 -3.51
C ASN A 118 -5.00 30.21 -3.62
N LYS A 119 -4.06 30.11 -2.67
CA LYS A 119 -3.14 28.98 -2.53
C LYS A 119 -3.52 28.19 -1.29
N PHE A 120 -3.47 26.87 -1.41
CA PHE A 120 -3.77 25.98 -0.30
C PHE A 120 -2.50 25.36 0.26
N PHE A 121 -2.41 25.35 1.58
CA PHE A 121 -1.30 24.82 2.34
C PHE A 121 -1.82 23.75 3.30
N ILE A 122 -1.15 22.61 3.37
CA ILE A 122 -1.36 21.60 4.42
C ILE A 122 -0.10 21.52 5.27
N PHE A 123 -0.29 21.63 6.58
CA PHE A 123 0.74 21.42 7.59
C PHE A 123 0.57 20.01 8.14
N SER A 124 1.66 19.26 8.19
CA SER A 124 1.67 17.90 8.73
C SER A 124 2.96 17.62 9.51
N SER A 125 2.95 16.58 10.34
CA SER A 125 4.16 16.14 11.04
C SER A 125 5.22 15.74 10.03
N LYS A 126 6.48 16.05 10.35
CA LYS A 126 7.61 15.48 9.62
C LYS A 126 7.72 14.01 9.97
N VAL A 127 7.98 13.16 8.98
CA VAL A 127 8.29 11.75 9.17
C VAL A 127 9.81 11.55 9.11
N PRO A 128 10.47 11.23 10.23
CA PRO A 128 11.89 10.87 10.28
C PRO A 128 12.26 9.71 9.35
N GLY A 129 13.53 9.70 8.93
CA GLY A 129 14.11 8.65 8.10
C GLY A 129 14.25 9.05 6.65
N SER A 130 14.54 8.05 5.80
CA SER A 130 14.64 8.23 4.36
C SER A 130 13.99 7.05 3.64
N PHE A 131 13.81 7.15 2.32
CA PHE A 131 13.20 6.06 1.58
C PHE A 131 14.02 4.77 1.62
N PRO A 132 13.38 3.59 1.61
CA PRO A 132 14.08 2.30 1.54
C PRO A 132 14.87 2.16 0.23
N HIS A 133 16.13 1.76 0.33
CA HIS A 133 17.03 1.52 -0.80
C HIS A 133 18.03 0.38 -0.48
N PRO A 134 18.17 -0.66 -1.33
CA PRO A 134 18.98 -1.85 -1.06
C PRO A 134 20.46 -1.63 -0.70
N GLN A 135 21.03 -0.47 -1.06
CA GLN A 135 22.44 -0.16 -0.81
C GLN A 135 22.67 1.01 0.14
N LYS A 136 21.62 1.79 0.45
CA LYS A 136 21.77 3.08 1.15
C LYS A 136 20.96 3.15 2.44
N ASN A 137 19.80 2.51 2.46
CA ASN A 137 18.89 2.53 3.59
C ASN A 137 18.10 1.21 3.56
N GLN A 138 18.68 0.18 4.15
CA GLN A 138 18.23 -1.19 3.97
C GLN A 138 17.03 -1.54 4.86
N PHE A 139 16.21 -2.49 4.41
CA PHE A 139 15.25 -3.11 5.30
C PHE A 139 15.98 -3.97 6.33
N ASN A 140 15.50 -3.89 7.56
CA ASN A 140 15.89 -4.75 8.65
C ASN A 140 14.64 -5.25 9.37
N GLU A 141 14.82 -6.14 10.34
CA GLU A 141 13.71 -6.73 11.06
C GLU A 141 12.80 -5.68 11.71
N LYS A 142 13.37 -4.69 12.40
CA LYS A 142 12.58 -3.70 13.14
C LYS A 142 11.80 -2.77 12.21
N ASN A 143 12.46 -2.18 11.22
CA ASN A 143 11.81 -1.22 10.34
C ASN A 143 10.80 -1.88 9.40
N LEU A 144 11.04 -3.12 8.95
CA LEU A 144 10.08 -3.84 8.14
C LEU A 144 8.89 -4.33 8.98
N THR A 145 9.11 -4.77 10.22
CA THR A 145 8.02 -5.12 11.15
C THR A 145 7.13 -3.90 11.41
N ALA A 146 7.72 -2.75 11.72
CA ALA A 146 7.02 -1.48 11.91
C ALA A 146 6.13 -1.14 10.69
N LEU A 147 6.70 -1.22 9.48
CA LEU A 147 5.93 -0.99 8.27
C LEU A 147 4.76 -1.96 8.15
N MET A 148 5.00 -3.27 8.31
CA MET A 148 3.96 -4.30 8.21
C MET A 148 2.83 -4.10 9.21
N GLU A 149 3.12 -3.64 10.43
CA GLU A 149 2.08 -3.28 11.41
C GLU A 149 1.24 -2.08 10.96
N ILE A 150 1.84 -1.06 10.33
CA ILE A 150 1.09 0.05 9.76
C ILE A 150 0.14 -0.47 8.68
N LEU A 151 0.62 -1.32 7.76
CA LEU A 151 -0.20 -1.89 6.68
C LEU A 151 -1.37 -2.72 7.23
N GLU A 152 -1.12 -3.51 8.27
CA GLU A 152 -2.13 -4.32 8.95
C GLU A 152 -3.23 -3.43 9.56
N ARG A 153 -2.83 -2.33 10.22
CA ARG A 153 -3.77 -1.39 10.84
C ARG A 153 -4.60 -0.64 9.81
N LEU A 154 -4.03 -0.32 8.65
CA LEU A 154 -4.77 0.26 7.52
C LEU A 154 -5.77 -0.74 6.92
N ASP A 155 -5.38 -2.02 6.80
CA ASP A 155 -6.27 -3.09 6.34
C ASP A 155 -7.42 -3.35 7.32
N LYS A 156 -7.17 -3.32 8.64
CA LYS A 156 -8.24 -3.37 9.65
C LYS A 156 -9.18 -2.18 9.52
N GLY A 157 -8.63 -1.00 9.24
CA GLY A 157 -9.40 0.21 8.99
C GLY A 157 -10.31 0.60 10.15
N MET A 158 -11.46 1.20 9.82
CA MET A 158 -12.42 1.73 10.77
C MET A 158 -13.85 1.42 10.34
N ASP A 159 -14.61 0.75 11.23
CA ASP A 159 -15.99 0.33 10.95
C ASP A 159 -16.02 -0.58 9.70
N ASP A 160 -16.96 -0.37 8.79
CA ASP A 160 -17.09 -1.13 7.55
C ASP A 160 -16.13 -0.67 6.43
N THR A 161 -15.09 0.10 6.77
CA THR A 161 -14.17 0.71 5.79
C THR A 161 -12.71 0.35 6.08
N LYS A 162 -12.09 -0.34 5.11
CA LYS A 162 -10.63 -0.51 5.02
C LYS A 162 -9.99 0.71 4.35
N ILE A 163 -8.72 0.95 4.63
CA ILE A 163 -7.93 2.01 3.97
C ILE A 163 -6.89 1.33 3.09
N LEU A 164 -6.90 1.59 1.78
CA LEU A 164 -5.87 1.15 0.86
C LEU A 164 -4.94 2.32 0.51
N HIS A 165 -3.63 2.10 0.55
CA HIS A 165 -2.62 3.02 0.09
C HIS A 165 -2.08 2.56 -1.28
N PRO A 166 -2.69 2.92 -2.42
CA PRO A 166 -2.36 2.35 -3.73
C PRO A 166 -1.04 2.86 -4.36
N ASP A 167 -0.30 3.72 -3.66
CA ASP A 167 0.99 4.28 -4.11
C ASP A 167 2.07 4.10 -3.04
N LEU A 168 2.23 2.88 -2.49
CA LEU A 168 3.24 2.56 -1.46
C LEU A 168 4.66 2.46 -2.01
N ARG A 169 5.02 3.25 -3.03
CA ARG A 169 6.39 3.28 -3.59
C ARG A 169 7.39 3.78 -2.55
N ALA A 170 8.68 3.48 -2.79
CA ALA A 170 9.76 3.85 -1.88
C ALA A 170 9.73 5.32 -1.44
N GLN A 171 9.41 6.27 -2.34
CA GLN A 171 9.35 7.69 -2.03
C GLN A 171 8.27 8.07 -1.01
N ASN A 172 7.25 7.22 -0.82
CA ASN A 172 6.14 7.46 0.10
C ASN A 172 6.27 6.66 1.40
N VAL A 173 7.41 5.98 1.61
CA VAL A 173 7.73 5.26 2.84
C VAL A 173 9.07 5.75 3.35
N HIS A 174 9.13 6.14 4.62
CA HIS A 174 10.39 6.49 5.28
C HIS A 174 10.73 5.43 6.32
N ILE A 175 11.98 4.98 6.32
CA ILE A 175 12.51 4.06 7.33
C ILE A 175 13.70 4.69 8.07
N THR A 176 13.81 4.30 9.33
CA THR A 176 14.95 4.50 10.23
C THR A 176 15.50 3.13 10.62
N ASP A 177 16.47 3.07 11.53
CA ASP A 177 17.02 1.80 12.00
C ASP A 177 15.98 0.97 12.76
N ASP A 178 15.04 1.61 13.46
CA ASP A 178 14.12 0.94 14.38
C ASP A 178 12.64 1.10 13.99
N ASN A 179 12.32 1.91 12.98
CA ASN A 179 10.95 2.31 12.69
C ASN A 179 10.70 2.61 11.21
N ALA A 180 9.44 2.60 10.78
CA ALA A 180 8.99 2.97 9.44
C ALA A 180 7.70 3.79 9.50
N GLY A 181 7.43 4.57 8.45
CA GLY A 181 6.25 5.42 8.37
C GLY A 181 5.85 5.73 6.94
N ILE A 182 4.56 6.02 6.74
CA ILE A 182 4.01 6.38 5.43
C ILE A 182 3.79 7.90 5.32
N ILE A 183 3.96 8.43 4.10
CA ILE A 183 3.73 9.84 3.73
C ILE A 183 2.98 9.92 2.40
N ASP A 184 2.53 11.12 2.03
CA ASP A 184 1.80 11.43 0.79
C ASP A 184 0.45 10.68 0.68
N VAL A 185 -0.37 10.88 1.72
CA VAL A 185 -1.68 10.21 1.88
C VAL A 185 -2.79 10.78 0.98
N GLY A 186 -2.44 11.57 -0.04
CA GLY A 186 -3.40 12.23 -0.93
C GLY A 186 -4.19 11.27 -1.82
N VAL A 187 -3.69 10.04 -2.01
CA VAL A 187 -4.29 9.01 -2.88
C VAL A 187 -4.87 7.82 -2.13
N LEU A 188 -4.95 7.87 -0.80
CA LEU A 188 -5.58 6.80 -0.03
C LEU A 188 -7.01 6.57 -0.52
N LEU A 189 -7.38 5.30 -0.66
CA LEU A 189 -8.70 4.86 -1.06
C LEU A 189 -9.40 4.24 0.14
N LYS A 190 -10.63 4.66 0.37
CA LYS A 190 -11.55 3.99 1.30
C LYS A 190 -12.23 2.86 0.53
N THR A 191 -12.02 1.63 0.98
CA THR A 191 -12.62 0.44 0.37
C THR A 191 -13.52 -0.25 1.39
N PRO A 192 -14.70 -0.75 1.00
CA PRO A 192 -15.56 -1.46 1.95
C PRO A 192 -14.88 -2.73 2.45
N VAL A 193 -15.21 -3.15 3.68
CA VAL A 193 -14.96 -4.52 4.15
C VAL A 193 -15.62 -5.50 3.18
N PRO A 194 -14.94 -6.58 2.76
CA PRO A 194 -15.44 -7.49 1.73
C PRO A 194 -16.72 -8.19 2.20
N LYS A 195 -17.75 -8.17 1.34
CA LYS A 195 -19.00 -8.95 1.53
C LYS A 195 -19.04 -10.23 0.70
N VAL A 196 -18.11 -10.37 -0.25
CA VAL A 196 -17.94 -11.53 -1.10
C VAL A 196 -16.45 -11.77 -1.34
N LYS A 197 -16.08 -13.02 -1.59
CA LYS A 197 -14.74 -13.37 -2.07
C LYS A 197 -14.64 -12.99 -3.54
N THR A 198 -13.57 -12.31 -3.93
CA THR A 198 -13.28 -12.01 -5.33
C THR A 198 -12.56 -13.19 -5.96
N VAL A 199 -13.20 -13.85 -6.91
CA VAL A 199 -12.64 -14.95 -7.71
C VAL A 199 -12.93 -14.67 -9.18
N LEU A 200 -11.92 -14.80 -10.04
CA LEU A 200 -12.08 -14.58 -11.48
C LEU A 200 -13.06 -15.62 -12.07
N GLY A 201 -13.97 -15.19 -12.93
CA GLY A 201 -15.04 -16.04 -13.49
C GLY A 201 -16.22 -16.33 -12.55
N GLN A 202 -16.16 -15.91 -11.27
CA GLN A 202 -17.33 -15.82 -10.40
C GLN A 202 -17.81 -14.36 -10.35
N SER A 203 -19.12 -14.15 -10.30
CA SER A 203 -19.74 -12.81 -10.21
C SER A 203 -19.41 -11.82 -11.35
N GLY A 204 -18.99 -12.30 -12.54
CA GLY A 204 -18.85 -11.46 -13.74
C GLY A 204 -17.55 -10.64 -13.85
N ILE A 205 -16.51 -11.03 -13.10
CA ILE A 205 -15.15 -10.48 -13.20
C ILE A 205 -14.38 -11.34 -14.20
N GLU A 206 -14.34 -10.89 -15.45
CA GLU A 206 -13.57 -11.51 -16.55
C GLU A 206 -12.40 -10.61 -16.99
N ALA A 207 -12.56 -9.29 -16.86
CA ALA A 207 -11.54 -8.27 -17.10
C ALA A 207 -11.95 -6.97 -16.37
N PRO A 208 -11.00 -6.12 -15.93
CA PRO A 208 -11.33 -4.80 -15.37
C PRO A 208 -12.09 -3.95 -16.41
N LYS A 209 -13.21 -3.34 -16.00
CA LYS A 209 -14.08 -2.51 -16.85
C LYS A 209 -13.83 -1.01 -16.66
N SER A 210 -12.98 -0.63 -15.72
CA SER A 210 -12.58 0.75 -15.45
C SER A 210 -11.20 0.84 -14.80
N ASP A 211 -10.56 2.01 -14.86
CA ASP A 211 -9.28 2.25 -14.18
C ASP A 211 -9.37 2.05 -12.67
N ARG A 212 -10.53 2.33 -12.06
CA ARG A 212 -10.76 2.07 -10.64
C ARG A 212 -10.77 0.57 -10.34
N GLU A 213 -11.47 -0.22 -11.15
CA GLU A 213 -11.47 -1.69 -11.00
C GLU A 213 -10.09 -2.28 -11.25
N PHE A 214 -9.37 -1.77 -12.25
CA PHE A 214 -7.97 -2.13 -12.50
C PHE A 214 -7.11 -1.90 -11.24
N VAL A 215 -7.20 -0.71 -10.63
CA VAL A 215 -6.49 -0.39 -9.39
C VAL A 215 -6.86 -1.33 -8.25
N LEU A 216 -8.16 -1.58 -8.03
CA LEU A 216 -8.60 -2.45 -6.93
C LEU A 216 -8.16 -3.92 -7.13
N LEU A 217 -8.21 -4.42 -8.36
CA LEU A 217 -7.79 -5.78 -8.69
C LEU A 217 -6.27 -5.97 -8.57
N ASN A 218 -5.46 -4.95 -8.87
CA ASN A 218 -4.01 -4.99 -8.63
C ASN A 218 -3.64 -5.23 -7.15
N PHE A 219 -4.54 -4.85 -6.23
CA PHE A 219 -4.29 -4.89 -4.80
C PHE A 219 -5.21 -5.87 -4.07
N LEU A 220 -5.78 -6.84 -4.78
CA LEU A 220 -6.62 -7.88 -4.19
C LEU A 220 -5.80 -8.79 -3.27
N SER A 221 -6.26 -9.01 -2.03
CA SER A 221 -5.57 -9.84 -1.03
C SER A 221 -5.26 -11.23 -1.57
N ASP A 222 -4.23 -11.88 -1.01
CA ASP A 222 -3.81 -13.22 -1.43
C ASP A 222 -4.94 -14.26 -1.31
N THR A 223 -5.85 -14.08 -0.35
CA THR A 223 -7.04 -14.91 -0.13
C THR A 223 -8.27 -14.47 -0.94
N GLY A 224 -8.22 -13.33 -1.62
CA GLY A 224 -9.34 -12.79 -2.41
C GLY A 224 -10.41 -12.04 -1.60
N TYR A 225 -10.23 -11.83 -0.30
CA TYR A 225 -11.15 -11.09 0.56
C TYR A 225 -10.84 -9.59 0.57
N GLY A 226 -11.25 -8.91 -0.50
CA GLY A 226 -11.10 -7.46 -0.65
C GLY A 226 -9.66 -7.03 -0.93
N THR A 227 -9.39 -5.73 -0.86
CA THR A 227 -8.05 -5.19 -1.12
C THR A 227 -7.14 -5.29 0.11
N SER A 228 -5.82 -5.29 -0.10
CA SER A 228 -4.84 -5.34 0.98
C SER A 228 -3.63 -4.44 0.72
N ASN A 229 -3.19 -3.71 1.73
CA ASN A 229 -1.96 -2.94 1.72
C ASN A 229 -0.71 -3.82 1.65
N LEU A 230 -0.79 -5.09 2.06
CA LEU A 230 0.26 -6.07 1.84
C LEU A 230 0.57 -6.20 0.34
N LYS A 231 -0.47 -6.23 -0.50
CA LYS A 231 -0.32 -6.31 -1.97
C LYS A 231 0.24 -5.04 -2.56
N SER A 232 -0.19 -3.87 -2.06
CA SER A 232 0.41 -2.61 -2.50
C SER A 232 1.88 -2.52 -2.07
N PHE A 233 2.25 -2.97 -0.88
CA PHE A 233 3.66 -3.09 -0.47
C PHE A 233 4.44 -4.05 -1.38
N GLU A 234 3.90 -5.24 -1.66
CA GLU A 234 4.54 -6.21 -2.56
C GLU A 234 4.77 -5.62 -3.95
N TYR A 235 3.74 -4.98 -4.51
CA TYR A 235 3.74 -4.44 -5.86
C TYR A 235 4.60 -3.18 -5.99
N ASP A 236 4.45 -2.22 -5.07
CA ASP A 236 5.03 -0.89 -5.20
C ASP A 236 6.43 -0.72 -4.60
N LEU A 237 6.78 -1.57 -3.63
CA LEU A 237 7.98 -1.39 -2.83
C LEU A 237 8.86 -2.65 -2.78
N LEU A 238 8.33 -3.76 -2.29
CA LEU A 238 9.14 -4.96 -2.07
C LEU A 238 9.66 -5.52 -3.40
N SER A 239 8.79 -5.74 -4.38
CA SER A 239 9.20 -6.34 -5.66
C SER A 239 10.27 -5.50 -6.38
N PRO A 240 10.14 -4.17 -6.51
CA PRO A 240 11.21 -3.30 -7.02
C PRO A 240 12.49 -3.33 -6.19
N TYR A 241 12.35 -3.35 -4.86
CA TYR A 241 13.49 -3.41 -3.95
C TYR A 241 14.31 -4.68 -4.18
N LEU A 242 13.63 -5.83 -4.27
CA LEU A 242 14.26 -7.13 -4.51
C LEU A 242 14.83 -7.24 -5.93
N ASP A 243 14.18 -6.65 -6.94
CA ASP A 243 14.68 -6.62 -8.33
C ASP A 243 16.01 -5.84 -8.42
N PHE A 244 16.16 -4.78 -7.62
CA PHE A 244 17.36 -3.95 -7.59
C PHE A 244 18.46 -4.46 -6.64
N ALA A 245 18.09 -5.13 -5.55
CA ALA A 245 19.04 -5.66 -4.57
C ALA A 245 19.99 -6.72 -5.17
N ASP A 246 21.18 -6.86 -4.60
CA ASP A 246 22.05 -8.01 -4.92
C ASP A 246 21.47 -9.32 -4.35
N LYS A 247 22.10 -10.47 -4.67
CA LYS A 247 21.61 -11.78 -4.25
C LYS A 247 21.52 -11.91 -2.72
N GLN A 248 22.49 -11.38 -1.99
CA GLN A 248 22.58 -11.54 -0.54
C GLN A 248 21.50 -10.72 0.15
N GLU A 249 21.36 -9.44 -0.20
CA GLU A 249 20.36 -8.55 0.39
C GLU A 249 18.94 -8.97 -0.03
N ALA A 250 18.73 -9.35 -1.29
CA ALA A 250 17.42 -9.82 -1.74
C ALA A 250 16.98 -11.08 -0.97
N SER A 251 17.89 -12.04 -0.75
CA SER A 251 17.58 -13.27 -0.02
C SER A 251 17.26 -12.98 1.45
N LYS A 252 18.04 -12.12 2.10
CA LYS A 252 17.83 -11.70 3.49
C LYS A 252 16.47 -11.03 3.69
N VAL A 253 16.15 -10.04 2.85
CA VAL A 253 14.89 -9.29 2.96
C VAL A 253 13.70 -10.17 2.59
N PHE A 254 13.82 -11.05 1.60
CA PHE A 254 12.77 -12.01 1.27
C PHE A 254 12.48 -12.96 2.44
N ASP A 255 13.50 -13.57 3.03
CA ASP A 255 13.33 -14.51 4.15
C ASP A 255 12.69 -13.81 5.38
N LEU A 256 13.11 -12.59 5.68
CA LEU A 256 12.48 -11.76 6.72
C LEU A 256 11.02 -11.45 6.39
N TYR A 257 10.74 -11.04 5.15
CA TYR A 257 9.40 -10.71 4.71
C TYR A 257 8.45 -11.90 4.79
N MET A 258 8.88 -13.12 4.42
CA MET A 258 8.03 -14.32 4.51
C MET A 258 7.54 -14.59 5.94
N ASN A 259 8.41 -14.42 6.94
CA ASN A 259 8.01 -14.53 8.36
C ASN A 259 6.98 -13.46 8.74
N LEU A 260 7.22 -12.20 8.35
CA LEU A 260 6.28 -11.11 8.63
C LEU A 260 4.95 -11.25 7.89
N LYS A 261 4.98 -11.76 6.66
CA LYS A 261 3.80 -12.06 5.86
C LYS A 261 2.96 -13.14 6.53
N SER A 262 3.57 -14.21 7.03
CA SER A 262 2.87 -15.25 7.80
C SER A 262 2.12 -14.64 9.00
N LYS A 263 2.78 -13.80 9.81
CA LYS A 263 2.14 -13.10 10.95
C LYS A 263 1.06 -12.11 10.53
N PHE A 264 1.21 -11.48 9.36
CA PHE A 264 0.17 -10.61 8.82
C PHE A 264 -1.12 -11.39 8.54
N HIS A 265 -1.01 -12.57 7.94
CA HIS A 265 -2.14 -13.46 7.68
C HIS A 265 -2.80 -13.96 8.98
N GLU A 266 -2.02 -14.34 9.99
CA GLU A 266 -2.53 -14.72 11.32
C GLU A 266 -3.39 -13.61 11.95
N LYS A 267 -2.87 -12.39 11.99
CA LYS A 267 -3.58 -11.25 12.57
C LYS A 267 -4.81 -10.84 11.76
N THR A 268 -4.76 -11.05 10.44
CA THR A 268 -5.91 -10.83 9.55
C THR A 268 -6.99 -11.90 9.78
N ALA A 269 -6.59 -13.15 10.03
CA ALA A 269 -7.51 -14.21 10.41
C ALA A 269 -8.25 -13.87 11.71
N TYR A 270 -7.53 -13.41 12.75
CA TYR A 270 -8.15 -12.99 14.00
C TYR A 270 -9.09 -11.79 13.83
N TYR A 271 -8.73 -10.83 12.98
CA TYR A 271 -9.62 -9.73 12.65
C TYR A 271 -10.94 -10.21 12.03
N TYR A 272 -10.88 -11.12 11.06
CA TYR A 272 -12.10 -11.67 10.46
C TYR A 272 -12.90 -12.54 11.44
N ALA A 273 -12.24 -13.28 12.33
CA ALA A 273 -12.93 -14.03 13.39
C ALA A 273 -13.70 -13.08 14.33
N GLU A 274 -13.07 -11.98 14.77
CA GLU A 274 -13.77 -10.96 15.57
C GLU A 274 -14.94 -10.31 14.83
N LEU A 275 -14.83 -10.09 13.52
CA LEU A 275 -15.94 -9.60 12.72
C LEU A 275 -17.08 -10.62 12.63
N GLN A 276 -16.74 -11.90 12.42
CA GLN A 276 -17.71 -13.00 12.40
C GLN A 276 -18.49 -13.06 13.71
N GLU A 277 -17.84 -12.92 14.86
CA GLU A 277 -18.51 -12.91 16.17
C GLU A 277 -19.47 -11.72 16.32
N LYS A 278 -19.11 -10.56 15.76
CA LYS A 278 -19.91 -9.32 15.86
C LYS A 278 -21.09 -9.30 14.89
N THR A 279 -20.93 -9.82 13.68
CA THR A 279 -21.93 -9.70 12.60
C THR A 279 -22.68 -11.00 12.32
N ASN A 280 -22.13 -12.14 12.76
CA ASN A 280 -22.62 -13.49 12.45
C ASN A 280 -22.68 -13.79 10.93
N GLU A 281 -21.82 -13.14 10.13
CA GLU A 281 -21.75 -13.37 8.69
C GLU A 281 -20.74 -14.47 8.33
N LYS A 282 -21.20 -15.51 7.62
CA LYS A 282 -20.40 -16.66 7.19
C LYS A 282 -19.20 -16.29 6.30
N ILE A 283 -19.26 -15.15 5.62
CA ILE A 283 -18.15 -14.69 4.78
C ILE A 283 -16.87 -14.45 5.61
N PHE A 284 -17.04 -13.93 6.84
CA PHE A 284 -15.92 -13.65 7.73
C PHE A 284 -15.38 -14.93 8.38
N GLU A 285 -16.23 -15.92 8.65
CA GLU A 285 -15.79 -17.26 9.05
C GLU A 285 -14.85 -17.86 7.99
N ASN A 286 -15.30 -17.88 6.73
CA ASN A 286 -14.51 -18.42 5.63
C ASN A 286 -13.21 -17.63 5.42
N ALA A 287 -13.26 -16.30 5.50
CA ALA A 287 -12.08 -15.45 5.39
C ALA A 287 -11.06 -15.74 6.50
N ALA A 288 -11.51 -15.87 7.75
CA ALA A 288 -10.64 -16.19 8.88
C ALA A 288 -9.94 -17.55 8.67
N VAL A 289 -10.68 -18.58 8.25
CA VAL A 289 -10.13 -19.91 7.99
C VAL A 289 -9.10 -19.88 6.87
N GLU A 290 -9.38 -19.24 5.74
CA GLU A 290 -8.45 -19.19 4.60
C GLU A 290 -7.18 -18.35 4.88
N GLU A 291 -7.30 -17.28 5.65
CA GLU A 291 -6.16 -16.48 6.13
C GLU A 291 -5.28 -17.30 7.08
N PHE A 292 -5.90 -18.05 8.01
CA PHE A 292 -5.16 -18.90 8.95
C PHE A 292 -4.45 -20.06 8.23
N MET A 293 -5.12 -20.68 7.25
CA MET A 293 -4.51 -21.70 6.38
C MET A 293 -3.29 -21.16 5.61
N HIS A 294 -3.34 -19.91 5.14
CA HIS A 294 -2.18 -19.24 4.52
C HIS A 294 -1.05 -19.02 5.52
N HIS A 295 -1.37 -18.55 6.72
CA HIS A 295 -0.39 -18.32 7.78
C HIS A 295 0.43 -19.57 8.10
N GLU A 296 -0.21 -20.70 8.37
CA GLU A 296 0.46 -21.96 8.74
C GLU A 296 1.42 -22.47 7.64
N LEU A 297 1.02 -22.39 6.36
CA LEU A 297 1.88 -22.76 5.23
C LEU A 297 3.08 -21.82 5.08
N LEU A 298 2.87 -20.52 5.29
CA LEU A 298 3.93 -19.51 5.21
C LEU A 298 4.88 -19.57 6.41
N GLU A 299 4.41 -19.98 7.59
CA GLU A 299 5.24 -20.15 8.79
C GLU A 299 6.25 -21.29 8.59
N GLN A 300 5.77 -22.43 8.05
CA GLN A 300 6.63 -23.56 7.72
C GLN A 300 7.52 -23.30 6.49
N LEU A 301 7.04 -22.43 5.60
CA LEU A 301 7.62 -22.09 4.30
C LEU A 301 8.24 -23.28 3.54
N PRO A 302 7.47 -24.35 3.23
CA PRO A 302 7.94 -25.44 2.39
C PRO A 302 8.48 -24.94 1.04
N ALA A 303 9.40 -25.68 0.42
CA ALA A 303 10.07 -25.24 -0.82
C ALA A 303 9.08 -24.92 -1.96
N ASP A 304 8.01 -25.70 -2.09
CA ASP A 304 6.95 -25.50 -3.08
C ASP A 304 6.14 -24.23 -2.82
N ILE A 305 5.89 -23.89 -1.56
CA ILE A 305 5.22 -22.65 -1.12
C ILE A 305 6.15 -21.45 -1.36
N ARG A 306 7.43 -21.57 -0.99
CA ARG A 306 8.46 -20.56 -1.24
C ARG A 306 8.54 -20.20 -2.73
N ASP A 307 8.60 -21.21 -3.60
CA ASP A 307 8.64 -21.00 -5.05
C ASP A 307 7.39 -20.25 -5.53
N THR A 308 6.22 -20.59 -5.01
CA THR A 308 4.97 -19.88 -5.32
C THR A 308 5.02 -18.41 -4.88
N GLU A 309 5.57 -18.09 -3.71
CA GLU A 309 5.72 -16.70 -3.27
C GLU A 309 6.71 -15.90 -4.14
N ILE A 310 7.80 -16.54 -4.58
CA ILE A 310 8.72 -15.93 -5.54
C ILE A 310 8.01 -15.64 -6.87
N ASP A 311 7.15 -16.55 -7.33
CA ASP A 311 6.36 -16.34 -8.54
C ASP A 311 5.35 -15.19 -8.41
N LYS A 312 4.69 -15.03 -7.25
CA LYS A 312 3.81 -13.88 -6.97
C LYS A 312 4.58 -12.56 -7.11
N LEU A 313 5.74 -12.45 -6.48
CA LEU A 313 6.58 -11.25 -6.56
C LEU A 313 7.12 -11.02 -7.98
N GLN A 314 7.49 -12.09 -8.71
CA GLN A 314 7.91 -11.98 -10.11
C GLN A 314 6.79 -11.43 -11.01
N MET A 315 5.55 -11.88 -10.81
CA MET A 315 4.39 -11.35 -11.54
C MET A 315 4.16 -9.87 -11.23
N ASN A 316 4.32 -9.45 -9.97
CA ASN A 316 4.27 -8.03 -9.58
C ASN A 316 5.36 -7.19 -10.27
N ILE A 317 6.60 -7.68 -10.37
CA ILE A 317 7.68 -7.00 -11.11
C ILE A 317 7.26 -6.76 -12.56
N PHE A 318 6.74 -7.80 -13.23
CA PHE A 318 6.31 -7.69 -14.62
C PHE A 318 5.14 -6.73 -14.77
N LEU A 319 4.14 -6.80 -13.90
CA LEU A 319 2.95 -5.97 -13.99
C LEU A 319 3.32 -4.49 -13.79
N ARG A 320 4.19 -4.20 -12.81
CA ARG A 320 4.72 -2.86 -12.57
C ARG A 320 5.49 -2.32 -13.77
N LYS A 321 6.42 -3.10 -14.32
CA LYS A 321 7.20 -2.70 -15.52
C LYS A 321 6.27 -2.36 -16.66
N MET A 322 5.24 -3.19 -16.89
CA MET A 322 4.21 -2.92 -17.88
C MET A 322 3.55 -1.57 -17.57
N THR A 323 2.93 -1.41 -16.39
CA THR A 323 2.20 -0.19 -16.02
C THR A 323 3.04 1.07 -16.17
N GLN A 324 4.34 1.03 -15.82
CA GLN A 324 5.24 2.16 -16.03
C GLN A 324 5.49 2.48 -17.51
N ILE A 325 5.60 1.46 -18.37
CA ILE A 325 5.74 1.63 -19.82
C ILE A 325 4.46 2.20 -20.42
N ALA A 326 3.30 1.64 -20.08
CA ALA A 326 1.98 2.12 -20.49
C ALA A 326 1.76 3.60 -20.16
N GLN A 327 2.18 4.00 -18.95
CA GLN A 327 2.07 5.39 -18.49
C GLN A 327 3.18 6.30 -19.02
N ASN A 328 4.06 5.81 -19.90
CA ASN A 328 5.24 6.53 -20.42
C ASN A 328 6.14 7.11 -19.32
N LEU A 329 6.19 6.45 -18.16
CA LEU A 329 7.06 6.85 -17.04
C LEU A 329 8.50 6.41 -17.25
N VAL A 330 8.72 5.39 -18.08
CA VAL A 330 10.04 4.87 -18.43
C VAL A 330 10.17 4.64 -19.93
N ASN A 331 11.40 4.74 -20.43
CA ASN A 331 11.77 4.44 -21.83
C ASN A 331 12.48 3.09 -21.95
N ASN A 332 12.05 2.11 -21.14
CA ASN A 332 12.58 0.75 -21.18
C ASN A 332 11.79 -0.10 -22.17
N SER A 333 12.43 -1.16 -22.67
CA SER A 333 11.76 -2.21 -23.43
C SER A 333 11.35 -3.36 -22.53
N ILE A 334 10.25 -4.03 -22.85
CA ILE A 334 9.75 -5.20 -22.13
C ILE A 334 9.51 -6.36 -23.10
N ASN A 335 9.84 -7.58 -22.66
CA ASN A 335 9.60 -8.80 -23.44
C ASN A 335 8.22 -9.38 -23.15
N LEU A 336 7.19 -8.84 -23.81
CA LEU A 336 5.79 -9.26 -23.61
C LEU A 336 5.57 -10.75 -23.87
N LYS A 337 6.28 -11.35 -24.84
CA LYS A 337 6.18 -12.78 -25.16
C LYS A 337 6.67 -13.64 -24.00
N GLN A 338 7.82 -13.28 -23.41
CA GLN A 338 8.35 -14.01 -22.25
C GLN A 338 7.42 -13.90 -21.04
N ILE A 339 6.85 -12.72 -20.79
CA ILE A 339 5.92 -12.49 -19.68
C ILE A 339 4.66 -13.34 -19.86
N GLY A 340 4.07 -13.34 -21.06
CA GLY A 340 2.92 -14.20 -21.37
C GLY A 340 3.23 -15.67 -21.12
N ILE A 341 4.32 -16.19 -21.69
CA ILE A 341 4.76 -17.58 -21.47
C ILE A 341 5.01 -17.88 -19.98
N TYR A 342 5.53 -16.92 -19.22
CA TYR A 342 5.77 -17.09 -17.80
C TYR A 342 4.46 -17.26 -17.03
N ILE A 343 3.48 -16.38 -17.27
CA ILE A 343 2.19 -16.38 -16.57
C ILE A 343 1.41 -17.65 -16.91
N ASP A 344 1.36 -18.04 -18.19
CA ASP A 344 0.69 -19.28 -18.61
C ASP A 344 1.29 -20.51 -17.90
N LYS A 345 2.63 -20.60 -17.83
CA LYS A 345 3.32 -21.66 -17.09
C LYS A 345 3.03 -21.64 -15.59
N VAL A 346 2.87 -20.46 -15.00
CA VAL A 346 2.49 -20.33 -13.58
C VAL A 346 1.08 -20.86 -13.36
N ILE A 347 0.13 -20.51 -14.23
CA ILE A 347 -1.26 -20.98 -14.16
C ILE A 347 -1.31 -22.50 -14.31
N ASP A 348 -0.68 -23.06 -15.35
CA ASP A 348 -0.66 -24.51 -15.59
C ASP A 348 -0.07 -25.29 -14.42
N ARG A 349 1.06 -24.83 -13.88
CA ARG A 349 1.70 -25.45 -12.71
C ARG A 349 0.80 -25.34 -11.46
N SER A 350 0.07 -24.25 -11.30
CA SER A 350 -0.86 -24.09 -10.18
C SER A 350 -2.00 -25.09 -10.28
N ILE A 351 -2.55 -25.32 -11.48
CA ILE A 351 -3.57 -26.35 -11.73
C ILE A 351 -3.05 -27.74 -11.36
N MET A 352 -1.84 -28.09 -11.78
CA MET A 352 -1.22 -29.38 -11.41
C MET A 352 -1.03 -29.51 -9.89
N LYS A 353 -0.54 -28.46 -9.22
CA LYS A 353 -0.34 -28.44 -7.77
C LYS A 353 -1.66 -28.61 -7.01
N ILE A 354 -2.75 -27.98 -7.48
CA ILE A 354 -4.10 -28.15 -6.93
C ILE A 354 -4.54 -29.61 -7.06
N GLN A 355 -4.39 -30.21 -8.23
CA GLN A 355 -4.76 -31.61 -8.48
C GLN A 355 -4.00 -32.57 -7.56
N ASN A 356 -2.68 -32.39 -7.41
CA ASN A 356 -1.86 -33.20 -6.52
C ASN A 356 -2.29 -33.04 -5.05
N ALA A 357 -2.53 -31.81 -4.59
CA ALA A 357 -2.99 -31.56 -3.23
C ALA A 357 -4.35 -32.25 -2.94
N TYR A 358 -5.28 -32.27 -3.91
CA TYR A 358 -6.53 -33.04 -3.77
C TYR A 358 -6.30 -34.56 -3.70
N LEU A 359 -5.38 -35.10 -4.52
CA LEU A 359 -5.02 -36.52 -4.48
C LEU A 359 -4.41 -36.91 -3.12
N ASP A 360 -3.58 -36.03 -2.56
CA ASP A 360 -2.93 -36.19 -1.27
C ASP A 360 -3.86 -35.88 -0.08
N LYS A 361 -5.09 -35.44 -0.35
CA LYS A 361 -6.09 -34.98 0.65
C LYS A 361 -5.60 -33.80 1.51
N ASP A 362 -4.68 -33.00 0.97
CA ASP A 362 -4.18 -31.78 1.58
C ASP A 362 -5.00 -30.57 1.11
N MET A 363 -6.14 -30.37 1.78
CA MET A 363 -7.05 -29.27 1.45
C MET A 363 -6.43 -27.89 1.66
N GLN A 364 -5.52 -27.76 2.63
CA GLN A 364 -4.85 -26.51 2.94
C GLN A 364 -3.98 -26.05 1.76
N ARG A 365 -3.12 -26.94 1.24
CA ARG A 365 -2.35 -26.67 0.02
C ARG A 365 -3.26 -26.47 -1.19
N ALA A 366 -4.35 -27.24 -1.31
CA ALA A 366 -5.29 -27.07 -2.42
C ALA A 366 -5.90 -25.65 -2.45
N TYR A 367 -6.34 -25.12 -1.30
CA TYR A 367 -6.87 -23.75 -1.19
C TYR A 367 -5.79 -22.69 -1.45
N TYR A 368 -4.59 -22.89 -0.91
CA TYR A 368 -3.45 -22.00 -1.16
C TYR A 368 -3.17 -21.86 -2.66
N TYR A 369 -3.08 -22.98 -3.37
CA TYR A 369 -2.79 -22.99 -4.80
C TYR A 369 -3.96 -22.51 -5.65
N MET A 370 -5.20 -22.71 -5.21
CA MET A 370 -6.38 -22.12 -5.86
C MET A 370 -6.33 -20.59 -5.78
N ASN A 371 -6.02 -20.05 -4.61
CA ASN A 371 -5.89 -18.62 -4.39
C ASN A 371 -4.72 -18.04 -5.22
N PHE A 372 -3.58 -18.73 -5.27
CA PHE A 372 -2.46 -18.34 -6.14
C PHE A 372 -2.81 -18.38 -7.64
N LYS A 373 -3.50 -19.43 -8.10
CA LYS A 373 -3.99 -19.52 -9.49
C LYS A 373 -4.87 -18.33 -9.83
N ASN A 374 -5.83 -17.99 -8.97
CA ASN A 374 -6.72 -16.85 -9.18
C ASN A 374 -5.93 -15.52 -9.30
N GLN A 375 -4.90 -15.33 -8.47
CA GLN A 375 -4.02 -14.17 -8.54
C GLN A 375 -3.24 -14.11 -9.88
N ALA A 376 -2.77 -15.26 -10.37
CA ALA A 376 -2.08 -15.34 -11.66
C ALA A 376 -3.03 -15.03 -12.85
N GLU A 377 -4.26 -15.54 -12.79
CA GLU A 377 -5.31 -15.25 -13.79
C GLU A 377 -5.71 -13.76 -13.77
N ILE A 378 -5.93 -13.18 -12.59
CA ILE A 378 -6.20 -11.73 -12.44
C ILE A 378 -5.03 -10.93 -13.02
N THR A 379 -3.80 -11.31 -12.70
CA THR A 379 -2.60 -10.66 -13.24
C THR A 379 -2.58 -10.72 -14.76
N SER A 380 -2.89 -11.88 -15.37
CA SER A 380 -3.02 -12.03 -16.82
C SER A 380 -4.02 -11.03 -17.43
N GLU A 381 -5.21 -10.87 -16.82
CA GLU A 381 -6.19 -9.89 -17.31
C GLU A 381 -5.73 -8.45 -17.15
N LEU A 382 -5.04 -8.14 -16.04
CA LEU A 382 -4.46 -6.82 -15.81
C LEU A 382 -3.40 -6.50 -16.87
N PHE A 383 -2.60 -7.49 -17.32
CA PHE A 383 -1.70 -7.32 -18.47
C PHE A 383 -2.45 -7.02 -19.76
N ARG A 384 -3.53 -7.76 -20.06
CA ARG A 384 -4.31 -7.54 -21.28
C ARG A 384 -4.97 -6.16 -21.29
N TYR A 385 -5.56 -5.74 -20.18
CA TYR A 385 -6.16 -4.40 -20.03
C TYR A 385 -5.14 -3.29 -20.32
N ASN A 386 -3.97 -3.45 -19.75
CA ASN A 386 -2.83 -2.57 -19.93
C ASN A 386 -2.38 -2.49 -21.40
N LEU A 387 -2.35 -3.61 -22.12
CA LEU A 387 -2.03 -3.68 -23.55
C LEU A 387 -3.13 -3.08 -24.43
N SER A 388 -4.40 -3.26 -24.08
CA SER A 388 -5.53 -2.74 -24.86
C SER A 388 -5.71 -1.23 -24.71
N ASN A 389 -5.38 -0.67 -23.55
CA ASN A 389 -5.62 0.74 -23.23
C ASN A 389 -4.39 1.64 -23.46
N CYS A 390 -3.23 1.08 -23.78
CA CYS A 390 -2.01 1.87 -23.98
C CYS A 390 -1.37 1.55 -25.33
N VAL A 391 -1.08 2.60 -26.11
CA VAL A 391 -0.26 2.48 -27.33
C VAL A 391 1.19 2.30 -26.89
N ILE A 392 1.59 1.06 -26.64
CA ILE A 392 3.00 0.72 -26.45
C ILE A 392 3.65 0.72 -27.83
N SER A 393 4.59 1.63 -28.06
CA SER A 393 5.31 1.67 -29.33
C SER A 393 6.07 0.35 -29.55
N SER A 394 6.15 -0.10 -30.81
CA SER A 394 6.88 -1.32 -31.19
C SER A 394 8.33 -1.32 -30.72
N GLU A 395 8.94 -0.13 -30.62
CA GLU A 395 10.29 0.10 -30.08
C GLU A 395 10.42 -0.22 -28.59
N LYS A 396 9.35 -0.07 -27.80
CA LYS A 396 9.29 -0.45 -26.37
C LYS A 396 8.94 -1.93 -26.16
N THR A 397 8.66 -2.67 -27.23
CA THR A 397 8.48 -4.13 -27.17
C THR A 397 9.71 -4.83 -27.74
N SER A 398 10.58 -5.35 -26.87
CA SER A 398 11.80 -6.04 -27.29
C SER A 398 11.51 -7.53 -27.54
N LYS A 399 12.02 -8.07 -28.65
CA LYS A 399 12.01 -9.52 -28.93
C LYS A 399 13.25 -10.26 -28.39
N PHE A 400 14.27 -9.56 -27.88
CA PHE A 400 15.64 -10.08 -27.89
C PHE A 400 16.32 -10.22 -26.53
N LEU A 401 15.84 -9.56 -25.46
CA LEU A 401 16.45 -9.69 -24.14
C LEU A 401 15.52 -10.42 -23.17
N PRO A 402 15.95 -11.58 -22.62
CA PRO A 402 15.22 -12.23 -21.54
C PRO A 402 15.24 -11.34 -20.29
N GLU A 403 14.07 -11.05 -19.74
CA GLU A 403 13.94 -10.48 -18.41
C GLU A 403 14.59 -11.42 -17.40
N LYS A 404 15.50 -10.89 -16.57
CA LYS A 404 16.05 -11.63 -15.43
C LYS A 404 14.92 -11.94 -14.47
N LEU A 405 14.87 -13.19 -14.00
CA LEU A 405 13.83 -13.63 -13.10
C LEU A 405 14.33 -13.54 -11.66
N LEU A 406 13.49 -13.04 -10.77
CA LEU A 406 13.69 -12.99 -9.33
C LEU A 406 14.03 -14.36 -8.76
N LYS A 407 13.43 -15.43 -9.31
CA LYS A 407 13.77 -16.81 -8.94
C LYS A 407 15.25 -17.14 -9.16
N ASP A 408 15.89 -16.59 -10.19
CA ASP A 408 17.31 -16.86 -10.45
C ASP A 408 18.20 -16.15 -9.41
N LYS A 409 17.68 -15.09 -8.78
CA LYS A 409 18.32 -14.40 -7.67
C LYS A 409 18.06 -15.09 -6.33
N LEU A 410 16.83 -15.53 -6.06
CA LEU A 410 16.38 -16.07 -4.78
C LEU A 410 16.52 -17.60 -4.63
N LYS A 411 16.93 -18.30 -5.70
CA LYS A 411 17.30 -19.72 -5.63
C LYS A 411 18.47 -19.89 -4.65
N LYS A 412 18.22 -20.70 -3.62
CA LYS A 412 19.26 -21.16 -2.69
C LYS A 412 20.23 -22.07 -3.42
#